data_AF-A0AAW3FCI8-F1
#
_entry.id   AF-A0AAW3FCI8-F1
#
_cell.length_a   1.000
_cell.length_b   1.000
_cell.length_c   1.000
_cell.angle_alpha   90.00
_cell.angle_beta   90.00
_cell.angle_gamma   90.00
#
_symmetry.space_group_name_H-M   'P 1'
#
loop_
_entity.id
_entity.type
_entity.pdbx_description
1 polymer ?
#
loop_
_entity_poly.entity_id
_entity_poly.type
_entity_poly.pdbx_seq_one_letter_code
_entity_poly.pdbx_strand_id
1 'polypeptide(L)'
;MEKSGVTRPANSAAHHIVGDTSKEAAPARAILAKYGIDVDSELNGVFLPNRNNSDDLGGILHNGKHPNTYFQKVNQLIQNADLGGKQAVLDQLQTIRETLQNASRDMPWKSVLSEL
;
A
#
# COMPACT_ATOMS: atom_id res chain seq x y z
N MET A 1 4.90 9.10 4.49
CA MET A 1 6.18 8.38 4.67
C MET A 1 7.39 9.28 4.93
N GLU A 2 7.36 10.58 4.60
CA GLU A 2 8.57 11.41 4.63
C GLU A 2 9.11 11.76 6.04
N LYS A 3 8.35 11.47 7.11
CA LYS A 3 8.70 11.80 8.50
C LYS A 3 9.17 10.62 9.37
N SER A 4 9.25 9.40 8.85
CA SER A 4 9.48 8.20 9.70
C SER A 4 10.94 7.86 10.00
N GLY A 5 11.92 8.66 9.53
CA GLY A 5 13.35 8.33 9.69
C GLY A 5 13.82 7.13 8.86
N VAL A 6 12.93 6.48 8.10
CA VAL A 6 13.28 5.42 7.15
C VAL A 6 13.94 6.08 5.93
N THR A 7 15.20 5.72 5.68
CA THR A 7 15.92 6.20 4.50
C THR A 7 15.29 5.61 3.25
N ARG A 8 14.77 6.47 2.37
CA ARG A 8 14.22 6.08 1.07
C ARG A 8 15.32 5.43 0.22
N PRO A 9 15.15 4.18 -0.26
CA PRO A 9 16.10 3.55 -1.17
C PRO A 9 16.30 4.35 -2.47
N ALA A 10 17.48 4.26 -3.06
CA ALA A 10 17.75 4.83 -4.38
C ALA A 10 16.75 4.29 -5.42
N ASN A 11 16.38 5.15 -6.38
CA ASN A 11 15.45 4.81 -7.45
C ASN A 11 14.11 4.21 -6.99
N SER A 12 13.65 4.51 -5.77
CA SER A 12 12.33 4.12 -5.27
C SER A 12 11.37 5.30 -5.26
N ALA A 13 10.10 5.06 -4.96
CA ALA A 13 9.08 6.07 -4.67
C ALA A 13 8.18 5.58 -3.53
N ALA A 14 7.71 6.50 -2.69
CA ALA A 14 6.70 6.19 -1.69
C ALA A 14 5.38 5.85 -2.39
N HIS A 15 4.72 4.79 -1.92
CA HIS A 15 3.40 4.34 -2.40
C HIS A 15 2.46 4.15 -1.21
N HIS A 16 1.32 4.82 -1.24
CA HIS A 16 0.27 4.63 -0.23
C HIS A 16 -0.51 3.34 -0.53
N ILE A 17 -0.61 2.46 0.47
CA ILE A 17 -1.40 1.23 0.39
C ILE A 17 -2.88 1.60 0.29
N VAL A 18 -3.40 2.33 1.29
CA VAL A 18 -4.67 3.01 1.19
C VAL A 18 -4.45 4.34 0.50
N GLY A 19 -4.94 4.47 -0.72
CA GLY A 19 -4.75 5.69 -1.52
C GLY A 19 -5.27 6.94 -0.83
N ASP A 20 -4.52 8.04 -0.93
CA ASP A 20 -4.83 9.30 -0.25
C ASP A 20 -5.95 10.08 -0.97
N THR A 21 -5.83 10.28 -2.28
CA THR A 21 -6.71 11.20 -3.04
C THR A 21 -7.83 10.52 -3.84
N SER A 22 -7.71 9.22 -4.14
CA SER A 22 -8.75 8.48 -4.88
C SER A 22 -10.05 8.43 -4.07
N LYS A 23 -11.19 8.73 -4.72
CA LYS A 23 -12.51 8.64 -4.07
C LYS A 23 -12.85 7.20 -3.72
N GLU A 24 -12.38 6.26 -4.53
CA GLU A 24 -12.57 4.82 -4.37
C GLU A 24 -11.93 4.29 -3.08
N ALA A 25 -10.84 4.89 -2.59
CA ALA A 25 -10.17 4.49 -1.34
C ALA A 25 -10.80 5.08 -0.06
N ALA A 26 -11.90 5.84 -0.17
CA ALA A 26 -12.55 6.47 0.98
C ALA A 26 -12.96 5.48 2.10
N PRO A 27 -13.47 4.26 1.83
CA PRO A 27 -13.84 3.31 2.87
C PRO A 27 -12.64 2.90 3.76
N ALA A 28 -11.51 2.51 3.16
CA ALA A 28 -10.32 2.17 3.91
C ALA A 28 -9.72 3.39 4.65
N ARG A 29 -9.73 4.59 4.05
CA ARG A 29 -9.27 5.82 4.73
C ARG A 29 -10.08 6.12 5.99
N ALA A 30 -11.40 5.90 5.96
CA ALA A 30 -12.24 6.10 7.14
C ALA A 30 -11.83 5.17 8.31
N ILE A 31 -11.40 3.95 8.00
CA ILE A 31 -10.90 2.98 9.01
C ILE A 31 -9.52 3.40 9.54
N LEU A 32 -8.63 3.90 8.68
CA LEU A 32 -7.36 4.47 9.16
C LEU A 32 -7.62 5.62 10.15
N ALA A 33 -8.50 6.56 9.78
CA ALA A 33 -8.88 7.68 10.63
C ALA A 33 -9.53 7.22 11.96
N LYS A 34 -10.42 6.22 11.92
CA LYS A 34 -11.04 5.59 13.11
C LYS A 34 -9.99 5.14 14.13
N TYR A 35 -8.83 4.64 13.67
CA TYR A 35 -7.75 4.15 14.53
C TYR A 35 -6.59 5.15 14.74
N GLY A 36 -6.74 6.39 14.26
CA GLY A 36 -5.71 7.42 14.36
C GLY A 36 -4.45 7.11 13.55
N ILE A 37 -4.58 6.35 12.46
CA ILE A 37 -3.50 6.11 11.51
C ILE A 37 -3.58 7.23 10.47
N ASP A 38 -2.57 8.10 10.47
CA ASP A 38 -2.46 9.17 9.48
C ASP A 38 -2.33 8.58 8.07
N VAL A 39 -2.97 9.17 7.07
CA VAL A 39 -2.92 8.67 5.68
C VAL A 39 -1.49 8.73 5.12
N ASP A 40 -0.70 9.68 5.57
CA ASP A 40 0.72 9.85 5.26
C ASP A 40 1.63 9.06 6.22
N SER A 41 1.08 8.28 7.15
CA SER A 41 1.88 7.43 8.03
C SER A 41 2.68 6.41 7.23
N GLU A 42 3.89 6.11 7.71
CA GLU A 42 4.68 4.97 7.24
C GLU A 42 3.92 3.65 7.37
N LEU A 43 3.02 3.52 8.34
CA LEU A 43 2.16 2.35 8.51
C LEU A 43 1.26 2.12 7.28
N ASN A 44 0.88 3.19 6.58
CA ASN A 44 0.07 3.15 5.35
C ASN A 44 0.91 3.16 4.06
N GLY A 45 2.20 2.84 4.10
CA GLY A 45 2.81 2.51 2.82
C GLY A 45 4.19 1.91 2.82
N VAL A 46 4.75 1.97 1.62
CA VAL A 46 5.87 1.16 1.18
C VAL A 46 6.71 1.93 0.16
N PHE A 47 8.02 1.74 0.19
CA PHE A 47 8.87 2.18 -0.92
C PHE A 47 8.85 1.13 -2.01
N LEU A 48 8.41 1.53 -3.20
CA LEU A 48 8.38 0.69 -4.38
C LEU A 48 9.36 1.21 -5.44
N PRO A 49 9.87 0.33 -6.30
CA PRO A 49 10.73 0.73 -7.39
C PRO A 49 10.07 1.74 -8.32
N ASN A 50 10.81 2.77 -8.73
CA ASN A 50 10.37 3.69 -9.79
C ASN A 50 10.92 3.24 -11.15
N ARG A 51 10.54 3.95 -12.23
CA ARG A 51 10.92 3.61 -13.62
C ARG A 51 12.44 3.58 -13.89
N ASN A 52 13.25 4.22 -13.05
CA ASN A 52 14.71 4.27 -13.18
C ASN A 52 15.40 3.20 -12.31
N ASN A 53 14.64 2.37 -11.60
CA ASN A 53 15.21 1.37 -10.72
C ASN A 53 15.79 0.21 -11.53
N SER A 54 17.13 0.21 -11.65
CA SER A 54 17.96 -0.87 -12.16
C SER A 54 18.59 -1.73 -11.05
N ASP A 55 18.30 -1.40 -9.79
CA ASP A 55 18.88 -2.01 -8.60
C ASP A 55 18.04 -3.21 -8.12
N ASP A 56 18.56 -3.97 -7.16
CA ASP A 56 17.93 -5.18 -6.59
C ASP A 56 16.74 -4.91 -5.64
N LEU A 57 16.12 -3.72 -5.69
CA LEU A 57 14.98 -3.41 -4.84
C LEU A 57 13.78 -4.30 -5.24
N GLY A 58 13.31 -5.16 -4.35
CA GLY A 58 12.11 -5.97 -4.60
C GLY A 58 10.85 -5.12 -4.84
N GLY A 59 9.91 -5.67 -5.60
CA GLY A 59 8.54 -5.20 -5.62
C GLY A 59 8.01 -4.79 -7.00
N ILE A 60 6.69 -4.63 -7.04
CA ILE A 60 5.96 -4.14 -8.21
C ILE A 60 6.41 -2.72 -8.59
N LEU A 61 6.50 -2.43 -9.88
CA LEU A 61 6.84 -1.09 -10.35
C LEU A 61 5.76 -0.08 -9.94
N HIS A 62 6.16 1.00 -9.27
CA HIS A 62 5.28 2.13 -9.03
C HIS A 62 5.06 2.91 -10.32
N ASN A 63 3.93 2.68 -10.99
CA ASN A 63 3.62 3.26 -12.29
C ASN A 63 2.23 3.92 -12.35
N GLY A 64 2.23 5.22 -12.66
CA GLY A 64 1.03 5.95 -13.07
C GLY A 64 -0.15 5.85 -12.11
N LYS A 65 -1.36 5.82 -12.68
CA LYS A 65 -2.62 5.75 -11.92
C LYS A 65 -2.99 4.29 -11.65
N HIS A 66 -3.28 3.97 -10.40
CA HIS A 66 -3.75 2.63 -10.02
C HIS A 66 -5.19 2.36 -10.49
N PRO A 67 -5.51 1.11 -10.85
CA PRO A 67 -6.85 0.72 -11.28
C PRO A 67 -7.83 0.67 -10.10
N ASN A 68 -9.12 0.87 -10.39
CA ASN A 68 -10.18 0.78 -9.37
C ASN A 68 -10.20 -0.57 -8.64
N THR A 69 -9.80 -1.65 -9.32
CA THR A 69 -9.72 -2.99 -8.72
C THR A 69 -8.73 -3.06 -7.56
N TYR A 70 -7.63 -2.30 -7.61
CA TYR A 70 -6.69 -2.21 -6.50
C TYR A 70 -7.35 -1.58 -5.28
N PHE A 71 -8.00 -0.42 -5.46
CA PHE A 71 -8.68 0.28 -4.36
C PHE A 71 -9.83 -0.56 -3.77
N GLN A 72 -10.61 -1.24 -4.62
CA GLN A 72 -11.67 -2.13 -4.19
C GLN A 72 -11.13 -3.29 -3.34
N LYS A 73 -10.01 -3.89 -3.75
CA LYS A 73 -9.38 -4.98 -3.00
C LYS A 73 -8.81 -4.50 -1.66
N VAL A 74 -8.13 -3.36 -1.64
CA VAL A 74 -7.63 -2.75 -0.39
C VAL A 74 -8.78 -2.43 0.55
N ASN A 75 -9.89 -1.85 0.07
CA ASN A 75 -11.07 -1.62 0.88
C ASN A 75 -11.60 -2.91 1.51
N GLN A 76 -11.78 -3.96 0.71
CA GLN A 76 -12.26 -5.25 1.19
C GLN A 76 -11.36 -5.81 2.30
N LEU A 77 -10.04 -5.82 2.09
CA LEU A 77 -9.07 -6.32 3.06
C LEU A 77 -9.10 -5.52 4.38
N ILE A 78 -9.10 -4.20 4.30
CA ILE A 78 -9.10 -3.33 5.48
C ILE A 78 -10.45 -3.36 6.22
N GLN A 79 -11.57 -3.44 5.51
CA GLN A 79 -12.90 -3.60 6.11
C GLN A 79 -13.04 -4.94 6.84
N ASN A 80 -12.51 -6.03 6.27
CA ASN A 80 -12.51 -7.33 6.94
C ASN A 80 -11.61 -7.29 8.18
N ALA A 81 -10.43 -6.67 8.09
CA ALA A 81 -9.52 -6.53 9.21
C ALA A 81 -10.09 -5.66 10.35
N ASP A 82 -10.92 -4.66 10.04
CA ASP A 82 -11.60 -3.81 11.03
C ASP A 82 -12.45 -4.63 12.03
N LEU A 83 -12.96 -5.80 11.62
CA LEU A 83 -13.69 -6.73 12.50
C LEU A 83 -12.82 -7.28 13.64
N GLY A 84 -11.49 -7.36 13.42
CA GLY A 84 -10.50 -7.77 14.41
C GLY A 84 -9.87 -6.61 15.19
N GLY A 85 -10.28 -5.36 14.93
CA GLY A 85 -9.77 -4.18 15.63
C GLY A 85 -8.48 -3.60 15.06
N LYS A 86 -7.91 -2.61 15.77
CA LYS A 86 -6.73 -1.84 15.31
C LYS A 86 -5.54 -2.71 14.93
N GLN A 87 -5.24 -3.73 15.74
CA GLN A 87 -4.09 -4.59 15.48
C GLN A 87 -4.26 -5.38 14.18
N ALA A 88 -5.44 -5.95 13.93
CA ALA A 88 -5.72 -6.65 12.68
C ALA A 88 -5.60 -5.73 11.45
N VAL A 89 -5.99 -4.45 11.56
CA VAL A 89 -5.77 -3.46 10.48
C VAL A 89 -4.28 -3.21 10.23
N LEU A 90 -3.47 -3.08 11.29
CA LEU A 90 -2.02 -2.90 11.15
C LEU A 90 -1.37 -4.15 10.53
N ASP A 91 -1.79 -5.34 10.95
CA ASP A 91 -1.31 -6.60 10.41
C ASP A 91 -1.68 -6.73 8.93
N GLN A 92 -2.91 -6.34 8.55
CA GLN A 92 -3.35 -6.36 7.16
C GLN A 92 -2.59 -5.35 6.28
N LEU A 93 -2.26 -4.16 6.80
CA LEU A 93 -1.40 -3.20 6.11
C LEU A 93 0.01 -3.77 5.91
N GLN A 94 0.56 -4.47 6.91
CA GLN A 94 1.84 -5.16 6.80
C GLN A 94 1.80 -6.27 5.74
N THR A 95 0.77 -7.10 5.71
CA THR A 95 0.59 -8.15 4.69
C THR A 95 0.52 -7.57 3.27
N ILE A 96 -0.22 -6.47 3.08
CA ILE A 96 -0.28 -5.78 1.79
C ILE A 96 1.09 -5.20 1.42
N ARG A 97 1.80 -4.57 2.36
CA ARG A 97 3.17 -4.06 2.17
C ARG A 97 4.09 -5.16 1.66
N GLU A 98 4.13 -6.29 2.34
CA GLU A 98 4.98 -7.43 1.98
C GLU A 98 4.62 -8.00 0.61
N THR A 99 3.33 -8.11 0.30
CA THR A 99 2.86 -8.56 -1.01
C THR A 99 3.35 -7.64 -2.13
N LEU A 100 3.27 -6.32 -1.94
CA LEU A 100 3.77 -5.35 -2.91
C LEU A 100 5.30 -5.39 -3.06
N GLN A 101 6.04 -5.62 -1.97
CA GLN A 101 7.51 -5.72 -1.97
C GLN A 101 8.03 -7.03 -2.58
N ASN A 102 7.26 -8.10 -2.48
CA ASN A 102 7.64 -9.42 -3.01
C ASN A 102 7.08 -9.70 -4.41
N ALA A 103 6.16 -8.87 -4.89
CA ALA A 103 5.62 -9.00 -6.24
C ALA A 103 6.70 -8.79 -7.31
N SER A 104 6.58 -9.53 -8.42
CA SER A 104 7.41 -9.31 -9.60
C SER A 104 7.25 -7.88 -10.11
N ARG A 105 8.33 -7.35 -10.69
CA ARG A 105 8.39 -5.97 -11.19
C ARG A 105 7.31 -5.65 -12.21
N ASP A 106 6.99 -6.64 -13.04
CA ASP A 106 6.02 -6.60 -14.15
C ASP A 106 4.61 -7.04 -13.75
N MET A 107 4.37 -7.38 -12.48
CA MET A 107 3.05 -7.75 -11.98
C MET A 107 2.04 -6.63 -12.27
N PRO A 108 0.86 -6.94 -12.82
CA PRO A 108 -0.14 -5.92 -13.07
C PRO A 108 -0.83 -5.53 -11.76
N TRP A 109 -0.95 -4.22 -11.50
CA TRP A 109 -1.61 -3.67 -10.29
C TRP A 109 -3.02 -4.20 -10.05
N LYS A 110 -3.75 -4.58 -11.11
CA LYS A 110 -5.09 -5.17 -10.99
C LYS A 110 -5.10 -6.56 -10.33
N SER A 111 -3.95 -7.24 -10.28
CA SER A 111 -3.81 -8.62 -9.81
C SER A 111 -2.82 -8.78 -8.67
N VAL A 112 -2.03 -7.76 -8.33
CA VAL A 112 -0.96 -7.87 -7.32
C VAL A 112 -1.45 -8.32 -5.94
N LEU A 113 -2.74 -8.12 -5.62
CA LEU A 113 -3.36 -8.55 -4.36
C LEU A 113 -4.37 -9.70 -4.55
N SER A 114 -4.34 -10.45 -5.67
CA SER A 114 -5.35 -11.49 -5.95
C SER A 114 -5.31 -12.68 -4.99
N GLU A 115 -4.14 -12.96 -4.42
CA GLU A 115 -3.91 -14.11 -3.53
C GLU A 115 -4.15 -13.79 -2.03
N LEU A 116 -4.55 -12.56 -1.72
CA LEU A 116 -5.00 -12.13 -0.38
C LEU A 116 -6.52 -12.22 -0.26
#